data_AF-A0A4U5NHC8-F1
#
_entry.id   AF-A0A4U5NHC8-F1
#
_cell.length_a   1.000
_cell.length_b   1.000
_cell.length_c   1.000
_cell.angle_alpha   90.00
_cell.angle_beta   90.00
_cell.angle_gamma   90.00
#
_symmetry.space_group_name_H-M   'P 1'
#
loop_
_entity.id
_entity.type
_entity.pdbx_description
1 polymer ?
#
loop_
_entity_poly.entity_id
_entity_poly.type
_entity_poly.pdbx_seq_one_letter_code
_entity_poly.pdbx_strand_id
1 'polypeptide(L)'
;MDRDDQYYFICDALGLRKPYIWAYSRLNMTNTVMSKRTWFVDEKHVSGWDDPRLPTVRGVMRRGLTVDGLKEFIRAQGGSRSVVMMEWDKIWAFNKKVIDPVAPRYTSLDGSAKKLVQVLVNDQGSNELSTVNLHPKDPAIGTKSVWFTKNVWIEAADAATIKEGDTVTFINWGNLKIAKIIKESEDIEQIVADLDLDNKDYKKTLKITWIATSDARESQPIAVRVAEYDHIISKAIIPKDEDWKQHINFNSLKHTDLQGEPAMKNLKKGDIIQIQRKGYFIVDKVYVAGGSLELIAIPDGSKDSSAAPAYQNGKTKKEKPAKIAAAPAAASSEESVLGAEIQKQGELVRELKGKDAKSQATKDAIAELLDLKKQYEAKFSAEYKPQAAAPSLAPSGSDEYAFRAEITKQGEFVREAKTKDAKSQESRDAIAKLLDLKKQYKEKFGAEFAPIGRPEPRLRRKEKRNDIRAHC
;
A
#
# COMPACT_ATOMS: atom_id res chain seq x y z
N MET A 1 11.51 20.43 37.58
CA MET A 1 12.21 21.04 36.43
C MET A 1 11.96 20.17 35.22
N ASP A 2 11.68 20.76 34.07
CA ASP A 2 11.64 20.03 32.80
C ASP A 2 13.03 19.39 32.56
N ARG A 3 13.08 18.25 31.87
CA ARG A 3 14.38 17.58 31.60
C ARG A 3 15.30 18.46 30.77
N ASP A 4 14.71 19.28 29.91
CA ASP A 4 15.44 20.24 29.10
C ASP A 4 16.05 21.34 29.99
N ASP A 5 15.31 21.84 30.99
CA ASP A 5 15.85 22.81 31.97
C ASP A 5 17.01 22.21 32.76
N GLN A 6 16.91 20.94 33.17
CA GLN A 6 17.98 20.23 33.87
C GLN A 6 19.23 20.06 32.98
N TYR A 7 19.03 19.74 31.70
CA TYR A 7 20.13 19.65 30.73
C TYR A 7 20.86 20.98 30.58
N TYR A 8 20.11 22.08 30.41
CA TYR A 8 20.71 23.41 30.26
C TYR A 8 21.39 23.90 31.54
N PHE A 9 20.85 23.57 32.71
CA PHE A 9 21.49 23.84 33.99
C PHE A 9 22.87 23.18 34.09
N ILE A 10 22.99 21.90 33.69
CA ILE A 10 24.28 21.20 33.68
C ILE A 10 25.26 21.86 32.69
N CYS A 11 24.77 22.25 31.50
CA CYS A 11 25.60 22.98 30.55
C CYS A 11 26.13 24.30 31.13
N ASP A 12 25.28 25.06 31.84
CA ASP A 12 25.68 26.31 32.50
C ASP A 12 26.72 26.07 33.59
N ALA A 13 26.46 25.11 34.49
CA ALA A 13 27.32 24.82 35.62
C ALA A 13 28.72 24.37 35.20
N LEU A 14 28.83 23.70 34.04
CA LEU A 14 30.10 23.19 33.51
C LEU A 14 30.73 24.09 32.43
N GLY A 15 30.12 25.24 32.11
CA GLY A 15 30.60 26.12 31.04
C GLY A 15 30.58 25.47 29.65
N LEU A 16 29.69 24.51 29.42
CA LEU A 16 29.56 23.78 28.15
C LEU A 16 28.68 24.55 27.15
N ARG A 17 28.91 24.32 25.86
CA ARG A 17 27.99 24.75 24.80
C ARG A 17 26.59 24.19 25.09
N LYS A 18 25.55 24.98 24.77
CA LYS A 18 24.13 24.58 24.83
C LYS A 18 23.58 24.21 23.45
N PRO A 19 23.55 22.93 23.05
CA PRO A 19 22.84 22.50 21.85
C PRO A 19 21.34 22.80 21.94
N TYR A 20 20.70 23.09 20.81
CA TYR A 20 19.24 23.19 20.75
C TYR A 20 18.61 21.80 20.84
N ILE A 21 17.73 21.59 21.82
CA ILE A 21 16.95 20.36 21.96
C ILE A 21 15.59 20.54 21.29
N TRP A 22 15.27 19.62 20.37
CA TRP A 22 13.97 19.55 19.72
C TRP A 22 13.31 18.19 19.98
N ALA A 23 12.21 18.20 20.72
CA ALA A 23 11.47 16.99 21.04
C ALA A 23 10.37 16.69 20.00
N TYR A 24 10.19 15.40 19.72
CA TYR A 24 9.10 14.84 18.93
C TYR A 24 8.50 13.60 19.62
N SER A 25 7.27 13.27 19.25
CA SER A 25 6.55 12.10 19.75
C SER A 25 7.23 10.82 19.32
N ARG A 26 7.26 9.84 20.23
CA ARG A 26 7.64 8.46 19.90
C ARG A 26 6.61 7.83 18.96
N LEU A 27 7.08 6.96 18.07
CA LEU A 27 6.22 6.10 17.27
C LEU A 27 5.59 5.04 18.18
N ASN A 28 4.26 4.92 18.15
CA ASN A 28 3.52 3.85 18.80
C ASN A 28 2.73 3.07 17.74
N MET A 29 2.74 1.74 17.84
CA MET A 29 2.00 0.85 16.95
C MET A 29 0.86 0.18 17.71
N THR A 30 -0.26 -0.09 17.04
CA THR A 30 -1.35 -0.91 17.59
C THR A 30 -0.92 -2.37 17.73
N ASN A 31 -1.67 -3.17 18.50
CA ASN A 31 -1.54 -4.63 18.55
C ASN A 31 -0.12 -5.13 18.91
N THR A 32 0.62 -4.33 19.68
CA THR A 32 1.97 -4.68 20.14
C THR A 32 2.31 -3.95 21.44
N VAL A 33 3.42 -4.33 22.06
CA VAL A 33 4.00 -3.62 23.20
C VAL A 33 5.46 -3.25 22.92
N MET A 34 5.77 -1.96 22.91
CA MET A 34 7.12 -1.46 22.56
C MET A 34 8.15 -1.69 23.68
N SER A 35 7.73 -1.49 24.93
CA SER A 35 8.64 -1.50 26.10
C SER A 35 8.72 -2.85 26.83
N LYS A 36 7.90 -3.84 26.46
CA LYS A 36 7.80 -5.13 27.16
C LYS A 36 8.34 -6.32 26.36
N ARG A 37 9.06 -6.05 25.27
CA ARG A 37 9.64 -7.07 24.37
C ARG A 37 10.54 -8.09 25.08
N THR A 38 11.33 -7.65 26.07
CA THR A 38 12.23 -8.52 26.84
C THR A 38 11.46 -9.66 27.50
N TRP A 39 10.30 -9.38 28.10
CA TRP A 39 9.49 -10.38 28.77
C TRP A 39 9.03 -11.50 27.83
N PHE A 40 8.63 -11.17 26.58
CA PHE A 40 8.25 -12.19 25.61
C PHE A 40 9.40 -13.18 25.32
N VAL A 41 10.63 -12.68 25.29
CA VAL A 41 11.84 -13.47 25.01
C VAL A 41 12.22 -14.32 26.23
N ASP A 42 12.15 -13.75 27.43
CA ASP A 42 12.52 -14.42 28.67
C ASP A 42 11.53 -15.57 28.98
N GLU A 43 10.23 -15.32 28.86
CA GLU A 43 9.15 -16.29 29.09
C GLU A 43 8.90 -17.24 27.91
N LYS A 44 9.72 -17.17 26.85
CA LYS A 44 9.64 -18.06 25.68
C LYS A 44 8.30 -18.03 24.92
N HIS A 45 7.58 -16.91 24.98
CA HIS A 45 6.40 -16.68 24.13
C HIS A 45 6.77 -16.34 22.68
N VAL A 46 8.03 -16.00 22.42
CA VAL A 46 8.60 -15.81 21.09
C VAL A 46 9.91 -16.58 20.93
N SER A 47 10.29 -16.86 19.68
CA SER A 47 11.50 -17.63 19.35
C SER A 47 12.81 -16.90 19.68
N GLY A 48 12.78 -15.57 19.79
CA GLY A 48 13.94 -14.75 20.11
C GLY A 48 13.72 -13.27 19.78
N TRP A 49 14.80 -12.48 19.82
CA TRP A 49 14.76 -11.04 19.53
C TRP A 49 14.48 -10.70 18.06
N ASP A 50 14.69 -11.65 17.17
CA ASP A 50 14.40 -11.56 15.73
C ASP A 50 13.11 -12.29 15.35
N ASP A 51 12.26 -12.64 16.31
CA ASP A 51 10.94 -13.20 16.02
C ASP A 51 10.11 -12.20 15.18
N PRO A 52 9.54 -12.63 14.03
CA PRO A 52 8.73 -11.79 13.13
C PRO A 52 7.53 -11.07 13.76
N ARG A 53 7.08 -11.51 14.94
CA ARG A 53 5.97 -10.89 15.68
C ARG A 53 6.42 -9.68 16.52
N LEU A 54 7.71 -9.54 16.80
CA LEU A 54 8.21 -8.45 17.63
C LEU A 54 8.41 -7.17 16.81
N PRO A 55 8.11 -5.99 17.40
CA PRO A 55 8.40 -4.69 16.78
C PRO A 55 9.88 -4.33 17.00
N THR A 56 10.80 -5.26 16.74
CA THR A 56 12.24 -5.00 16.66
C THR A 56 12.62 -4.84 15.20
N VAL A 57 13.68 -4.07 14.91
CA VAL A 57 14.20 -3.94 13.54
C VAL A 57 14.51 -5.32 12.96
N ARG A 58 15.14 -6.21 13.75
CA ARG A 58 15.43 -7.58 13.32
C ARG A 58 14.17 -8.41 13.03
N GLY A 59 13.16 -8.34 13.90
CA GLY A 59 11.91 -9.07 13.72
C GLY A 59 11.15 -8.64 12.47
N VAL A 60 10.94 -7.34 12.30
CA VAL A 60 10.22 -6.84 11.11
C VAL A 60 11.00 -7.06 9.81
N MET A 61 12.34 -6.96 9.83
CA MET A 61 13.16 -7.26 8.65
C MET A 61 13.16 -8.75 8.31
N ARG A 62 13.24 -9.65 9.32
CA ARG A 62 13.07 -11.09 9.10
C ARG A 62 11.69 -11.44 8.55
N ARG A 63 10.66 -10.67 8.94
CA ARG A 63 9.30 -10.76 8.37
C ARG A 63 9.19 -10.24 6.93
N GLY A 64 10.23 -9.60 6.40
CA GLY A 64 10.27 -9.10 5.02
C GLY A 64 10.06 -7.59 4.86
N LEU A 65 10.12 -6.82 5.95
CA LEU A 65 10.19 -5.36 5.85
C LEU A 65 11.55 -4.94 5.27
N THR A 66 11.53 -4.22 4.16
CA THR A 66 12.73 -3.68 3.53
C THR A 66 13.19 -2.39 4.22
N VAL A 67 14.48 -2.10 4.13
CA VAL A 67 15.05 -0.84 4.64
C VAL A 67 14.42 0.36 3.94
N ASP A 68 14.19 0.26 2.63
CA ASP A 68 13.61 1.37 1.87
C ASP A 68 12.12 1.55 2.20
N GLY A 69 11.35 0.47 2.35
CA GLY A 69 9.97 0.54 2.83
C GLY A 69 9.87 1.17 4.22
N LEU A 70 10.79 0.83 5.13
CA LEU A 70 10.88 1.46 6.45
C LEU A 70 11.23 2.96 6.35
N LYS A 71 12.22 3.34 5.54
CA LYS A 71 12.60 4.74 5.34
C LYS A 71 11.44 5.56 4.77
N GLU A 72 10.72 5.03 3.77
CA GLU A 72 9.56 5.69 3.19
C GLU A 72 8.46 5.90 4.24
N PHE A 73 8.17 4.86 5.04
CA PHE A 73 7.20 4.96 6.13
C PHE A 73 7.60 6.04 7.17
N ILE A 74 8.85 6.07 7.61
CA ILE A 74 9.33 7.07 8.58
C ILE A 74 9.30 8.48 8.00
N ARG A 75 9.68 8.66 6.73
CA ARG A 75 9.59 9.96 6.03
C ARG A 75 8.15 10.44 5.91
N ALA A 76 7.23 9.53 5.57
CA ALA A 76 5.81 9.85 5.46
C ALA A 76 5.17 10.19 6.81
N GLN A 77 5.60 9.51 7.89
CA GLN A 77 5.11 9.80 9.24
C GLN A 77 5.58 11.17 9.76
N GLY A 78 6.84 11.52 9.49
CA GLY A 78 7.44 12.79 9.89
C GLY A 78 7.59 12.98 11.41
N GLY A 79 8.21 14.09 11.80
CA GLY A 79 8.34 14.50 13.20
C GLY A 79 7.15 15.36 13.62
N SER A 80 6.42 14.92 14.65
CA SER A 80 5.32 15.69 15.26
C SER A 80 5.39 15.58 16.77
N ARG A 81 4.90 16.59 17.50
CA ARG A 81 4.75 16.53 18.97
C ARG A 81 3.50 15.75 19.40
N SER A 82 2.56 15.52 18.48
CA SER A 82 1.33 14.77 18.77
C SER A 82 1.62 13.28 18.92
N VAL A 83 1.13 12.69 20.01
CA VAL A 83 1.18 11.24 20.20
C VAL A 83 0.11 10.60 19.35
N VAL A 84 0.53 9.79 18.38
CA VAL A 84 -0.36 9.05 17.47
C VAL A 84 -0.06 7.57 17.60
N MET A 85 -1.11 6.75 17.58
CA MET A 85 -1.00 5.31 17.47
C MET A 85 -1.22 4.89 16.02
N MET A 86 -0.25 4.18 15.46
CA MET A 86 -0.18 3.82 14.05
C MET A 86 -0.57 2.37 13.83
N GLU A 87 -1.28 2.11 12.75
CA GLU A 87 -1.63 0.76 12.31
C GLU A 87 -0.50 0.15 11.48
N TRP A 88 -0.32 -1.17 11.60
CA TRP A 88 0.69 -1.92 10.86
C TRP A 88 0.44 -1.93 9.35
N ASP A 89 -0.82 -1.86 8.91
CA ASP A 89 -1.17 -1.88 7.49
C ASP A 89 -0.44 -0.79 6.70
N LYS A 90 -0.23 0.38 7.30
CA LYS A 90 0.45 1.49 6.65
C LYS A 90 1.91 1.16 6.31
N ILE A 91 2.66 0.60 7.27
CA ILE A 91 4.07 0.27 7.04
C ILE A 91 4.21 -0.84 5.99
N TRP A 92 3.30 -1.80 6.01
CA TRP A 92 3.27 -2.88 5.01
C TRP A 92 2.86 -2.41 3.62
N ALA A 93 1.94 -1.44 3.52
CA ALA A 93 1.58 -0.80 2.25
C ALA A 93 2.76 -0.03 1.63
N PHE A 94 3.59 0.64 2.44
CA PHE A 94 4.85 1.23 1.95
C PHE A 94 5.82 0.15 1.49
N ASN A 95 5.98 -0.91 2.27
CA ASN A 95 6.86 -2.02 1.89
C ASN A 95 6.44 -2.67 0.57
N LYS A 96 5.14 -2.89 0.36
CA LYS A 96 4.57 -3.46 -0.88
C LYS A 96 4.99 -2.66 -2.12
N LYS A 97 4.98 -1.32 -2.04
CA LYS A 97 5.38 -0.45 -3.16
C LYS A 97 6.84 -0.64 -3.56
N VAL A 98 7.70 -0.99 -2.60
CA VAL A 98 9.12 -1.26 -2.83
C VAL A 98 9.33 -2.66 -3.40
N ILE A 99 8.63 -3.68 -2.87
CA ILE A 99 8.87 -5.08 -3.26
C ILE A 99 8.11 -5.52 -4.52
N ASP A 100 6.89 -5.01 -4.78
CA ASP A 100 6.07 -5.43 -5.94
C ASP A 100 6.79 -5.31 -7.29
N PRO A 101 7.47 -4.19 -7.63
CA PRO A 101 8.11 -4.06 -8.93
C PRO A 101 9.33 -4.96 -9.12
N VAL A 102 9.94 -5.46 -8.03
CA VAL A 102 11.22 -6.20 -8.06
C VAL A 102 11.11 -7.66 -7.63
N ALA A 103 9.98 -8.08 -7.05
CA ALA A 103 9.81 -9.44 -6.55
C ALA A 103 9.69 -10.46 -7.70
N PRO A 104 10.60 -11.46 -7.80
CA PRO A 104 10.47 -12.54 -8.76
C PRO A 104 9.24 -13.41 -8.43
N ARG A 105 8.54 -13.87 -9.47
CA ARG A 105 7.24 -14.55 -9.34
C ARG A 105 7.38 -16.05 -9.51
N TYR A 106 6.98 -16.77 -8.46
CA TYR A 106 6.96 -18.22 -8.41
C TYR A 106 5.54 -18.77 -8.25
N THR A 107 5.39 -20.08 -8.46
CA THR A 107 4.14 -20.80 -8.30
C THR A 107 4.26 -21.79 -7.15
N SER A 108 3.26 -21.80 -6.28
CA SER A 108 3.05 -22.85 -5.28
C SER A 108 1.56 -23.11 -5.13
N LEU A 109 1.16 -24.37 -4.97
CA LEU A 109 -0.21 -24.82 -4.83
C LEU A 109 -0.45 -25.30 -3.40
N ASP A 110 -1.61 -24.98 -2.84
CA ASP A 110 -2.02 -25.46 -1.52
C ASP A 110 -2.53 -26.90 -1.60
N GLY A 111 -1.77 -27.83 -1.04
CA GLY A 111 -2.13 -29.24 -0.92
C GLY A 111 -2.54 -29.65 0.49
N SER A 112 -2.62 -28.70 1.43
CA SER A 112 -2.81 -29.00 2.85
C SER A 112 -4.27 -29.24 3.24
N ALA A 113 -5.22 -28.61 2.53
CA ALA A 113 -6.65 -28.67 2.86
C ALA A 113 -7.50 -29.51 1.88
N LYS A 114 -7.05 -29.68 0.63
CA LYS A 114 -7.76 -30.46 -0.42
C LYS A 114 -6.74 -31.15 -1.32
N LYS A 115 -7.13 -32.30 -1.90
CA LYS A 115 -6.36 -33.00 -2.94
C LYS A 115 -6.14 -32.04 -4.11
N LEU A 116 -4.89 -31.87 -4.54
CA LEU A 116 -4.59 -31.18 -5.79
C LEU A 116 -5.23 -31.94 -6.96
N VAL A 117 -5.83 -31.22 -7.89
CA VAL A 117 -6.52 -31.83 -9.03
C VAL A 117 -5.53 -32.02 -10.17
N GLN A 118 -5.49 -33.24 -10.72
CA GLN A 118 -4.64 -33.55 -11.85
C GLN A 118 -5.31 -33.09 -13.15
N VAL A 119 -4.55 -32.40 -13.99
CA VAL A 119 -4.93 -32.06 -15.36
C VAL A 119 -4.06 -32.87 -16.31
N LEU A 120 -4.70 -33.68 -17.15
CA LEU A 120 -4.09 -34.37 -18.27
C LEU A 120 -4.16 -33.47 -19.51
N VAL A 121 -3.01 -33.00 -19.97
CA VAL A 121 -2.91 -32.16 -21.17
C VAL A 121 -2.65 -33.08 -22.36
N ASN A 122 -3.65 -33.20 -23.24
CA ASN A 122 -3.55 -33.93 -24.50
C ASN A 122 -2.52 -33.27 -25.41
N ASP A 123 -1.92 -34.07 -26.29
CA ASP A 123 -0.94 -33.65 -27.30
C ASP A 123 0.38 -33.07 -26.77
N GLN A 124 0.54 -32.86 -25.46
CA GLN A 124 1.83 -32.52 -24.86
C GLN A 124 2.74 -33.75 -24.80
N GLY A 125 3.95 -33.61 -25.34
CA GLY A 125 4.99 -34.63 -25.28
C GLY A 125 5.51 -34.90 -23.84
N SER A 126 6.43 -35.86 -23.71
CA SER A 126 7.07 -36.14 -22.42
C SER A 126 8.08 -35.06 -22.05
N ASN A 127 7.72 -34.21 -21.10
CA ASN A 127 8.61 -33.31 -20.35
C ASN A 127 9.43 -32.33 -21.19
N GLU A 128 8.81 -31.22 -21.55
CA GLU A 128 9.49 -30.09 -22.21
C GLU A 128 9.96 -29.07 -21.18
N LEU A 129 11.19 -28.59 -21.28
CA LEU A 129 11.72 -27.52 -20.44
C LEU A 129 11.68 -26.20 -21.20
N SER A 130 11.01 -25.21 -20.64
CA SER A 130 10.93 -23.86 -21.20
C SER A 130 11.47 -22.81 -20.24
N THR A 131 11.84 -21.65 -20.77
CA THR A 131 12.35 -20.52 -20.00
C THR A 131 11.35 -19.38 -20.02
N VAL A 132 10.98 -18.88 -18.84
CA VAL A 132 10.02 -17.78 -18.69
C VAL A 132 10.60 -16.68 -17.80
N ASN A 133 10.16 -15.44 -18.01
CA ASN A 133 10.58 -14.32 -17.18
C ASN A 133 10.11 -14.52 -15.73
N LEU A 134 10.98 -14.22 -14.77
CA LEU A 134 10.62 -14.21 -13.36
C LEU A 134 9.62 -13.10 -13.03
N HIS A 135 9.68 -11.99 -13.74
CA HIS A 135 8.73 -10.89 -13.56
C HIS A 135 8.12 -10.48 -14.91
N PRO A 136 6.77 -10.38 -15.01
CA PRO A 136 6.09 -10.17 -16.29
C PRO A 136 6.26 -8.75 -16.86
N LYS A 137 6.63 -7.78 -16.01
CA LYS A 137 6.80 -6.38 -16.43
C LYS A 137 8.27 -5.97 -16.54
N ASP A 138 9.18 -6.78 -16.01
CA ASP A 138 10.61 -6.45 -15.95
C ASP A 138 11.46 -7.68 -16.23
N PRO A 139 11.91 -7.86 -17.49
CA PRO A 139 12.80 -8.95 -17.87
C PRO A 139 14.18 -8.90 -17.19
N ALA A 140 14.62 -7.73 -16.68
CA ALA A 140 15.94 -7.58 -16.06
C ALA A 140 16.07 -8.34 -14.73
N ILE A 141 14.95 -8.69 -14.09
CA ILE A 141 14.92 -9.53 -12.88
C ILE A 141 15.40 -10.96 -13.19
N GLY A 142 15.36 -11.37 -14.45
CA GLY A 142 15.86 -12.65 -14.92
C GLY A 142 14.75 -13.63 -15.28
N THR A 143 15.15 -14.89 -15.43
CA THR A 143 14.30 -15.97 -15.93
C THR A 143 14.35 -17.19 -15.03
N LYS A 144 13.32 -18.03 -15.13
CA LYS A 144 13.29 -19.37 -14.52
C LYS A 144 12.90 -20.41 -15.54
N SER A 145 13.27 -21.64 -15.27
CA SER A 145 12.81 -22.79 -16.06
C SER A 145 11.46 -23.28 -15.55
N VAL A 146 10.56 -23.60 -16.47
CA VAL A 146 9.24 -24.18 -16.21
C VAL A 146 9.10 -25.44 -17.06
N TRP A 147 8.59 -26.50 -16.44
CA TRP A 147 8.37 -27.78 -17.11
C TRP A 147 6.95 -27.82 -17.69
N PHE A 148 6.81 -28.20 -18.95
CA PHE A 148 5.54 -28.51 -19.59
C PHE A 148 5.45 -30.03 -19.74
N THR A 149 4.53 -30.63 -19.00
CA THR A 149 4.39 -32.08 -18.86
C THR A 149 2.97 -32.50 -19.19
N LYS A 150 2.78 -33.76 -19.57
CA LYS A 150 1.45 -34.31 -19.87
C LYS A 150 0.50 -34.23 -18.67
N ASN A 151 1.03 -34.34 -17.45
CA ASN A 151 0.26 -34.22 -16.22
C ASN A 151 0.69 -32.97 -15.46
N VAL A 152 -0.26 -32.19 -14.98
CA VAL A 152 0.00 -31.05 -14.10
C VAL A 152 -0.99 -31.03 -12.96
N TRP A 153 -0.66 -30.33 -11.87
CA TRP A 153 -1.56 -30.06 -10.77
C TRP A 153 -2.09 -28.65 -10.82
N ILE A 154 -3.34 -28.49 -10.38
CA ILE A 154 -3.99 -27.21 -10.08
C ILE A 154 -4.67 -27.30 -8.72
N GLU A 155 -5.02 -26.16 -8.12
CA GLU A 155 -5.76 -26.15 -6.86
C GLU A 155 -7.21 -26.60 -7.08
N ALA A 156 -7.77 -27.32 -6.11
CA ALA A 156 -9.16 -27.79 -6.16
C ALA A 156 -10.17 -26.63 -6.23
N ALA A 157 -9.83 -25.46 -5.66
CA ALA A 157 -10.66 -24.26 -5.72
C ALA A 157 -10.82 -23.75 -7.16
N ASP A 158 -9.75 -23.79 -7.96
CA ASP A 158 -9.76 -23.43 -9.39
C ASP A 158 -10.58 -24.46 -10.16
N ALA A 159 -10.26 -25.74 -9.96
CA ALA A 159 -10.93 -26.85 -10.64
C ALA A 159 -12.45 -26.76 -10.49
N ALA A 160 -12.94 -26.46 -9.29
CA ALA A 160 -14.37 -26.34 -9.00
C ALA A 160 -15.09 -25.21 -9.77
N THR A 161 -14.34 -24.23 -10.30
CA THR A 161 -14.90 -23.13 -11.10
C THR A 161 -14.89 -23.40 -12.61
N ILE A 162 -14.19 -24.45 -13.05
CA ILE A 162 -13.99 -24.80 -14.45
C ILE A 162 -15.15 -25.68 -14.95
N LYS A 163 -15.56 -25.46 -16.20
CA LYS A 163 -16.57 -26.28 -16.90
C LYS A 163 -16.00 -26.87 -18.18
N GLU A 164 -16.57 -27.98 -18.63
CA GLU A 164 -16.25 -28.57 -19.93
C GLU A 164 -16.56 -27.56 -21.06
N GLY A 165 -15.64 -27.46 -22.02
CA GLY A 165 -15.69 -26.47 -23.10
C GLY A 165 -15.07 -25.11 -22.77
N ASP A 166 -14.77 -24.83 -21.49
CA ASP A 166 -14.11 -23.57 -21.12
C ASP A 166 -12.70 -23.45 -21.73
N THR A 167 -12.28 -22.21 -21.99
CA THR A 167 -10.88 -21.88 -22.25
C THR A 167 -10.28 -21.25 -21.01
N VAL A 168 -9.26 -21.89 -20.45
CA VAL A 168 -8.60 -21.48 -19.21
C VAL A 168 -7.15 -21.14 -19.50
N THR A 169 -6.68 -20.00 -18.99
CA THR A 169 -5.28 -19.59 -19.13
C THR A 169 -4.45 -20.16 -17.99
N PHE A 170 -3.54 -21.05 -18.35
CA PHE A 170 -2.50 -21.57 -17.47
C PHE A 170 -1.35 -20.56 -17.48
N ILE A 171 -1.10 -19.88 -16.36
CA ILE A 171 -0.14 -18.77 -16.33
C ILE A 171 1.25 -19.27 -16.76
N ASN A 172 1.91 -18.52 -17.64
CA ASN A 172 3.20 -18.85 -18.27
C ASN A 172 3.20 -20.07 -19.21
N TRP A 173 2.04 -20.68 -19.49
CA TRP A 173 1.90 -21.72 -20.51
C TRP A 173 1.09 -21.22 -21.71
N GLY A 174 -0.15 -20.79 -21.48
CA GLY A 174 -1.07 -20.39 -22.54
C GLY A 174 -2.51 -20.77 -22.24
N ASN A 175 -3.35 -20.72 -23.28
CA ASN A 175 -4.73 -21.14 -23.19
C ASN A 175 -4.84 -22.65 -23.42
N LEU A 176 -5.58 -23.31 -22.55
CA LEU A 176 -5.96 -24.71 -22.66
C LEU A 176 -7.48 -24.80 -22.72
N LYS A 177 -7.98 -25.63 -23.62
CA LYS A 177 -9.41 -25.90 -23.75
C LYS A 177 -9.77 -27.14 -22.94
N ILE A 178 -10.76 -27.00 -22.07
CA ILE A 178 -11.17 -28.08 -21.17
C ILE A 178 -12.04 -29.07 -21.94
N ALA A 179 -11.50 -30.26 -22.20
CA ALA A 179 -12.15 -31.28 -22.99
C ALA A 179 -13.13 -32.12 -22.15
N LYS A 180 -12.72 -32.51 -20.95
CA LYS A 180 -13.51 -33.37 -20.07
C LYS A 180 -13.18 -33.14 -18.59
N ILE A 181 -14.17 -33.25 -17.72
CA ILE A 181 -14.00 -33.23 -16.27
C ILE A 181 -14.47 -34.58 -15.71
N ILE A 182 -13.54 -35.30 -15.09
CA ILE A 182 -13.79 -36.60 -14.46
C ILE A 182 -13.98 -36.36 -12.97
N LYS A 183 -15.13 -36.81 -12.47
CA LYS A 183 -15.54 -36.64 -11.07
C LYS A 183 -15.64 -37.99 -10.39
N GLU A 184 -15.23 -38.03 -9.12
CA GLU A 184 -15.52 -39.11 -8.20
C GLU A 184 -16.54 -38.58 -7.19
N SER A 185 -17.80 -39.01 -7.31
CA SER A 185 -18.93 -38.38 -6.62
C SER A 185 -19.05 -36.87 -6.94
N GLU A 186 -19.00 -35.99 -5.95
CA GLU A 186 -19.11 -34.54 -6.13
C GLU A 186 -17.74 -33.85 -6.32
N ASP A 187 -16.64 -34.56 -6.07
CA ASP A 187 -15.29 -34.01 -6.14
C ASP A 187 -14.68 -34.23 -7.54
N ILE A 188 -13.98 -33.21 -8.04
CA ILE A 188 -13.25 -33.30 -9.32
C ILE A 188 -11.94 -34.05 -9.07
N GLU A 189 -11.82 -35.22 -9.68
CA GLU A 189 -10.62 -36.05 -9.55
C GLU A 189 -9.57 -35.69 -10.60
N GLN A 190 -10.00 -35.53 -11.85
CA GLN A 190 -9.13 -35.27 -12.98
C GLN A 190 -9.82 -34.38 -14.02
N ILE A 191 -9.03 -33.54 -14.69
CA ILE A 191 -9.46 -32.75 -15.84
C ILE A 191 -8.64 -33.18 -17.05
N VAL A 192 -9.27 -33.31 -18.22
CA VAL A 192 -8.59 -33.50 -19.49
C VAL A 192 -8.71 -32.20 -20.28
N ALA A 193 -7.60 -31.72 -20.81
CA ALA A 193 -7.53 -30.46 -21.55
C ALA A 193 -6.68 -30.61 -22.81
N ASP A 194 -7.03 -29.87 -23.86
CA ASP A 194 -6.28 -29.78 -25.10
C ASP A 194 -5.54 -28.44 -25.17
N LEU A 195 -4.36 -28.42 -25.79
CA LEU A 195 -3.60 -27.19 -26.02
C LEU A 195 -4.33 -26.29 -27.04
N ASP A 196 -4.50 -25.02 -26.70
CA ASP A 196 -5.05 -23.98 -27.59
C ASP A 196 -4.11 -22.76 -27.59
N LEU A 197 -2.84 -23.00 -27.90
CA LEU A 197 -1.78 -21.99 -27.78
C LEU A 197 -1.87 -20.88 -28.83
N ASP A 198 -2.53 -21.15 -29.95
CA ASP A 198 -2.79 -20.14 -31.00
C ASP A 198 -3.81 -19.09 -30.53
N ASN A 199 -4.70 -19.47 -29.60
CA ASN A 199 -5.65 -18.56 -28.98
C ASN A 199 -4.97 -17.68 -27.92
N LYS A 200 -4.68 -16.43 -28.30
CA LYS A 200 -4.05 -15.43 -27.43
C LYS A 200 -5.04 -14.51 -26.69
N ASP A 201 -6.33 -14.84 -26.65
CA ASP A 201 -7.29 -14.10 -25.82
C ASP A 201 -7.14 -14.50 -24.34
N TYR A 202 -6.28 -13.76 -23.62
CA TYR A 202 -6.09 -13.92 -22.17
C TYR A 202 -6.92 -12.95 -21.34
N LYS A 203 -7.82 -12.16 -21.95
CA LYS A 203 -8.55 -11.10 -21.23
C LYS A 203 -9.86 -11.60 -20.66
N LYS A 204 -10.49 -12.58 -21.31
CA LYS A 204 -11.83 -13.10 -20.96
C LYS A 204 -11.78 -14.46 -20.27
N THR A 205 -10.60 -15.04 -20.16
CA THR A 205 -10.38 -16.38 -19.63
C THR A 205 -10.09 -16.36 -18.12
N LEU A 206 -10.49 -17.41 -17.42
CA LEU A 206 -10.04 -17.68 -16.06
C LEU A 206 -8.52 -17.93 -16.08
N LYS A 207 -7.79 -17.31 -15.16
CA LYS A 207 -6.33 -17.48 -15.04
C LYS A 207 -5.99 -18.30 -13.81
N ILE A 208 -5.28 -19.39 -14.02
CA ILE A 208 -4.93 -20.32 -12.95
C ILE A 208 -3.42 -20.56 -12.87
N THR A 209 -2.98 -20.89 -11.67
CA THR A 209 -1.62 -21.36 -11.40
C THR A 209 -1.61 -22.89 -11.44
N TRP A 210 -0.49 -23.44 -11.89
CA TRP A 210 -0.34 -24.88 -12.09
C TRP A 210 1.12 -25.28 -11.86
N ILE A 211 1.37 -26.55 -11.57
CA ILE A 211 2.71 -27.12 -11.44
C ILE A 211 2.78 -28.43 -12.20
N ALA A 212 3.84 -28.60 -13.00
CA ALA A 212 4.10 -29.84 -13.69
C ALA A 212 4.29 -31.04 -12.75
N THR A 213 3.80 -32.19 -13.17
CA THR A 213 4.06 -33.48 -12.53
C THR A 213 4.50 -34.51 -13.55
N SER A 214 5.67 -35.09 -13.31
CA SER A 214 6.18 -36.21 -14.11
C SER A 214 7.19 -37.01 -13.32
N ASP A 215 7.55 -38.19 -13.83
CA ASP A 215 8.56 -39.05 -13.21
C ASP A 215 9.99 -38.45 -13.28
N ALA A 216 10.22 -37.40 -14.09
CA ALA A 216 11.52 -36.75 -14.16
C ALA A 216 11.82 -36.01 -12.84
N ARG A 217 12.93 -36.37 -12.21
CA ARG A 217 13.38 -35.86 -10.90
C ARG A 217 13.50 -34.34 -10.86
N GLU A 218 13.91 -33.73 -11.98
CA GLU A 218 14.13 -32.30 -12.13
C GLU A 218 12.80 -31.52 -12.20
N SER A 219 11.72 -32.18 -12.63
CA SER A 219 10.37 -31.61 -12.71
C SER A 219 9.55 -31.76 -11.43
N GLN A 220 10.04 -32.55 -10.47
CA GLN A 220 9.31 -32.85 -9.24
C GLN A 220 9.11 -31.59 -8.38
N PRO A 221 7.86 -31.32 -7.95
CA PRO A 221 7.56 -30.23 -7.02
C PRO A 221 8.38 -30.36 -5.74
N ILE A 222 8.57 -29.24 -5.05
CA ILE A 222 9.22 -29.22 -3.73
C ILE A 222 8.23 -28.92 -2.62
N ALA A 223 8.47 -29.50 -1.45
CA ALA A 223 7.75 -29.12 -0.25
C ALA A 223 8.11 -27.67 0.14
N VAL A 224 7.10 -26.85 0.36
CA VAL A 224 7.23 -25.48 0.85
C VAL A 224 6.38 -25.37 2.11
N ARG A 225 6.94 -24.82 3.19
CA ARG A 225 6.21 -24.49 4.41
C ARG A 225 6.17 -22.99 4.57
N VAL A 226 4.97 -22.43 4.66
CA VAL A 226 4.73 -21.01 4.86
C VAL A 226 4.44 -20.76 6.34
N ALA A 227 5.09 -19.76 6.93
CA ALA A 227 4.82 -19.24 8.25
C ALA A 227 4.07 -17.90 8.12
N GLU A 228 2.89 -17.85 8.71
CA GLU A 228 2.03 -16.68 8.73
C GLU A 228 1.92 -16.16 10.15
N TYR A 229 2.30 -14.90 10.33
CA TYR A 229 2.31 -14.27 11.65
C TYR A 229 1.15 -13.30 11.80
N ASP A 230 0.33 -13.50 12.81
CA ASP A 230 -0.63 -12.51 13.26
C ASP A 230 0.04 -11.58 14.31
N HIS A 231 -0.69 -10.57 14.76
CA HIS A 231 -0.27 -9.69 15.83
C HIS A 231 -0.07 -10.46 17.15
N ILE A 232 0.98 -10.10 17.89
CA ILE A 232 1.31 -10.70 19.19
C ILE A 232 0.33 -10.28 20.30
N ILE A 233 -0.37 -9.16 20.12
CA ILE A 233 -1.44 -8.68 20.99
C ILE A 233 -2.74 -8.65 20.20
N SER A 234 -3.80 -9.26 20.74
CA SER A 234 -5.12 -9.34 20.11
C SER A 234 -5.87 -8.01 20.15
N LYS A 235 -5.68 -7.19 21.20
CA LYS A 235 -6.31 -5.89 21.38
C LYS A 235 -5.49 -4.76 20.75
N ALA A 236 -6.11 -3.94 19.91
CA ALA A 236 -5.43 -2.87 19.17
C ALA A 236 -4.77 -1.82 20.07
N ILE A 237 -5.48 -1.39 21.11
CA ILE A 237 -5.01 -0.42 22.10
C ILE A 237 -5.34 -0.96 23.48
N ILE A 238 -4.32 -1.08 24.34
CA ILE A 238 -4.48 -1.55 25.72
C ILE A 238 -4.60 -0.32 26.64
N PRO A 239 -5.73 -0.16 27.36
CA PRO A 239 -5.87 0.87 28.39
C PRO A 239 -4.83 0.73 29.51
N LYS A 240 -4.57 1.82 30.24
CA LYS A 240 -3.51 1.84 31.28
C LYS A 240 -3.83 0.96 32.49
N ASP A 241 -5.11 0.72 32.72
CA ASP A 241 -5.70 -0.03 33.82
C ASP A 241 -5.84 -1.54 33.53
N GLU A 242 -5.55 -1.97 32.30
CA GLU A 242 -5.60 -3.38 31.92
C GLU A 242 -4.20 -4.02 31.89
N ASP A 243 -4.09 -5.27 32.35
CA ASP A 243 -2.87 -6.05 32.18
C ASP A 243 -2.77 -6.56 30.74
N TRP A 244 -1.74 -6.09 30.02
CA TRP A 244 -1.48 -6.48 28.64
C TRP A 244 -1.28 -7.99 28.46
N LYS A 245 -0.88 -8.71 29.51
CA LYS A 245 -0.70 -10.18 29.45
C LYS A 245 -1.99 -10.93 29.15
N GLN A 246 -3.14 -10.34 29.49
CA GLN A 246 -4.46 -10.92 29.18
C GLN A 246 -4.81 -10.86 27.69
N HIS A 247 -4.10 -10.04 26.92
CA HIS A 247 -4.34 -9.79 25.50
C HIS A 247 -3.28 -10.43 24.59
N ILE A 248 -2.46 -11.34 25.12
CA ILE A 248 -1.47 -12.07 24.31
C ILE A 248 -2.18 -13.00 23.32
N ASN A 249 -1.80 -12.92 22.05
CA ASN A 249 -2.27 -13.83 21.02
C ASN A 249 -1.34 -15.05 20.91
N PHE A 250 -1.74 -16.15 21.55
CA PHE A 250 -1.00 -17.42 21.48
C PHE A 250 -1.14 -18.15 20.14
N ASN A 251 -2.13 -17.77 19.32
CA ASN A 251 -2.37 -18.33 17.99
C ASN A 251 -1.79 -17.43 16.89
N SER A 252 -0.73 -16.69 17.21
CA SER A 252 -0.12 -15.67 16.34
C SER A 252 0.83 -16.22 15.29
N LEU A 253 0.98 -17.54 15.19
CA LEU A 253 1.76 -18.21 14.14
C LEU A 253 0.96 -19.38 13.60
N LYS A 254 0.75 -19.41 12.29
CA LYS A 254 0.15 -20.53 11.56
C LYS A 254 1.11 -21.02 10.50
N HIS A 255 1.09 -22.33 10.27
CA HIS A 255 1.86 -22.96 9.20
C HIS A 255 0.95 -23.55 8.15
N THR A 256 1.31 -23.33 6.88
CA THR A 256 0.60 -23.87 5.72
C THR A 256 1.61 -24.60 4.85
N ASP A 257 1.31 -25.84 4.47
CA ASP A 257 2.17 -26.65 3.60
C ASP A 257 1.69 -26.55 2.16
N LEU A 258 2.61 -26.20 1.26
CA LEU A 258 2.38 -26.00 -0.17
C LEU A 258 3.30 -26.90 -0.99
N GLN A 259 2.91 -27.16 -2.23
CA GLN A 259 3.77 -27.73 -3.27
C GLN A 259 4.30 -26.59 -4.14
N GLY A 260 5.61 -26.36 -4.12
CA GLY A 260 6.29 -25.32 -4.91
C GLY A 260 6.86 -25.85 -6.21
N GLU A 261 6.99 -24.97 -7.21
CA GLU A 261 7.64 -25.36 -8.47
C GLU A 261 9.15 -25.65 -8.27
N PRO A 262 9.77 -26.49 -9.12
CA PRO A 262 11.16 -26.92 -8.94
C PRO A 262 12.19 -25.78 -8.94
N ALA A 263 11.92 -24.69 -9.66
CA ALA A 263 12.81 -23.52 -9.74
C ALA A 263 13.05 -22.86 -8.38
N MET A 264 12.17 -23.06 -7.41
CA MET A 264 12.30 -22.51 -6.05
C MET A 264 13.46 -23.15 -5.25
N LYS A 265 14.04 -24.27 -5.73
CA LYS A 265 15.26 -24.88 -5.12
C LYS A 265 16.46 -23.93 -5.08
N ASN A 266 16.51 -22.98 -6.01
CA ASN A 266 17.63 -22.04 -6.17
C ASN A 266 17.48 -20.77 -5.32
N LEU A 267 16.39 -20.64 -4.56
CA LEU A 267 16.14 -19.49 -3.71
C LEU A 267 17.10 -19.45 -2.51
N LYS A 268 17.55 -18.25 -2.17
CA LYS A 268 18.48 -17.98 -1.08
C LYS A 268 17.75 -17.37 0.10
N LYS A 269 18.32 -17.56 1.29
CA LYS A 269 17.79 -16.94 2.51
C LYS A 269 17.76 -15.42 2.36
N GLY A 270 16.62 -14.82 2.68
CA GLY A 270 16.39 -13.38 2.55
C GLY A 270 15.84 -12.94 1.19
N ASP A 271 15.78 -13.83 0.19
CA ASP A 271 15.12 -13.51 -1.08
C ASP A 271 13.64 -13.19 -0.81
N ILE A 272 13.17 -12.07 -1.36
CA ILE A 272 11.76 -11.68 -1.34
C ILE A 272 11.16 -12.08 -2.68
N ILE A 273 10.12 -12.91 -2.63
CA ILE A 273 9.43 -13.43 -3.80
C ILE A 273 7.94 -13.15 -3.75
N GLN A 274 7.28 -13.26 -4.89
CA GLN A 274 5.83 -13.34 -4.96
C GLN A 274 5.42 -14.76 -5.33
N ILE A 275 4.57 -15.40 -4.54
CA ILE A 275 3.84 -16.58 -5.03
C ILE A 275 2.59 -16.05 -5.74
N GLN A 276 2.50 -16.35 -7.04
CA GLN A 276 1.44 -15.87 -7.90
C GLN A 276 0.07 -16.20 -7.30
N ARG A 277 -0.81 -15.18 -7.26
CA ARG A 277 -2.17 -15.25 -6.70
C ARG A 277 -2.28 -15.55 -5.19
N LYS A 278 -1.16 -15.64 -4.46
CA LYS A 278 -1.16 -15.82 -2.99
C LYS A 278 -0.64 -14.60 -2.24
N GLY A 279 0.51 -14.04 -2.62
CA GLY A 279 1.09 -12.89 -1.91
C GLY A 279 2.61 -12.81 -2.01
N TYR A 280 3.22 -12.04 -1.12
CA TYR A 280 4.68 -11.88 -1.02
C TYR A 280 5.23 -12.65 0.16
N PHE A 281 6.44 -13.18 -0.02
CA PHE A 281 7.08 -14.05 0.94
C PHE A 281 8.57 -13.75 1.00
N ILE A 282 9.18 -13.92 2.17
CA ILE A 282 10.64 -13.91 2.33
C ILE A 282 11.12 -15.31 2.70
N VAL A 283 12.25 -15.73 2.12
CA VAL A 283 12.86 -17.02 2.42
C VAL A 283 13.53 -16.98 3.79
N ASP A 284 12.99 -17.72 4.76
CA ASP A 284 13.56 -17.83 6.12
C ASP A 284 14.57 -18.98 6.21
N LYS A 285 14.27 -20.11 5.57
CA LYS A 285 15.21 -21.22 5.37
C LYS A 285 15.16 -21.73 3.93
N VAL A 286 16.34 -21.95 3.36
CA VAL A 286 16.51 -22.47 2.01
C VAL A 286 16.06 -23.93 1.92
N TYR A 287 15.68 -24.36 0.72
CA TYR A 287 15.35 -25.76 0.46
C TYR A 287 16.59 -26.64 0.65
N VAL A 288 16.40 -27.78 1.33
CA VAL A 288 17.40 -28.85 1.43
C VAL A 288 16.74 -30.14 0.96
N ALA A 289 17.47 -30.99 0.24
CA ALA A 289 16.94 -32.26 -0.24
C ALA A 289 16.39 -33.10 0.92
N GLY A 290 15.13 -33.54 0.80
CA GLY A 290 14.41 -34.26 1.86
C GLY A 290 13.75 -33.36 2.92
N GLY A 291 13.96 -32.05 2.87
CA GLY A 291 13.29 -31.04 3.68
C GLY A 291 12.29 -30.19 2.90
N SER A 292 11.92 -29.05 3.46
CA SER A 292 11.07 -28.05 2.83
C SER A 292 11.77 -26.69 2.73
N LEU A 293 11.37 -25.88 1.75
CA LEU A 293 11.67 -24.46 1.73
C LEU A 293 10.78 -23.76 2.77
N GLU A 294 11.35 -22.99 3.69
CA GLU A 294 10.56 -22.24 4.69
C GLU A 294 10.45 -20.77 4.29
N LEU A 295 9.20 -20.31 4.14
CA LEU A 295 8.85 -18.96 3.75
C LEU A 295 8.10 -18.25 4.88
N ILE A 296 8.29 -16.95 5.03
CA ILE A 296 7.46 -16.10 5.90
C ILE A 296 6.58 -15.21 5.03
N ALA A 297 5.28 -15.19 5.28
CA ALA A 297 4.34 -14.31 4.61
C ALA A 297 4.61 -12.83 4.96
N ILE A 298 4.78 -12.01 3.93
CA ILE A 298 4.95 -10.55 4.06
C ILE A 298 3.57 -9.90 3.89
N PRO A 299 3.07 -9.15 4.88
CA PRO A 299 1.80 -8.46 4.74
C PRO A 299 1.87 -7.40 3.65
N ASP A 300 0.73 -7.16 3.00
CA ASP A 300 0.63 -6.28 1.84
C ASP A 300 -0.06 -4.93 2.16
N GLY A 301 -0.44 -4.74 3.43
CA GLY A 301 -1.10 -3.54 3.94
C GLY A 301 -2.61 -3.52 3.76
N SER A 302 -3.23 -4.62 3.36
CA SER A 302 -4.69 -4.79 3.44
C SER A 302 -5.14 -5.11 4.87
N LYS A 303 -6.34 -4.66 5.24
CA LYS A 303 -6.92 -4.79 6.60
C LYS A 303 -7.14 -6.24 7.06
N ASP A 304 -7.14 -7.18 6.12
CA ASP A 304 -7.31 -8.62 6.38
C ASP A 304 -5.97 -9.38 6.36
N SER A 305 -4.83 -8.67 6.35
CA SER A 305 -3.50 -9.28 6.16
C SER A 305 -2.99 -10.15 7.34
N SER A 306 -3.81 -10.34 8.37
CA SER A 306 -3.61 -11.34 9.44
C SER A 306 -4.35 -12.67 9.21
N ALA A 307 -5.16 -12.78 8.16
CA ALA A 307 -5.84 -14.01 7.77
C ALA A 307 -5.07 -14.73 6.66
N ALA A 308 -5.23 -16.05 6.61
CA ALA A 308 -4.69 -16.95 5.59
C ALA A 308 -4.78 -16.33 4.19
N PRO A 309 -3.81 -16.57 3.27
CA PRO A 309 -3.99 -16.24 1.87
C PRO A 309 -5.14 -17.11 1.35
N ALA A 310 -6.36 -16.63 1.54
CA ALA A 310 -7.53 -17.17 0.92
C ALA A 310 -7.28 -17.08 -0.58
N TYR A 311 -7.47 -18.21 -1.24
CA TYR A 311 -7.56 -18.29 -2.69
C TYR A 311 -8.32 -17.08 -3.24
N GLN A 312 -7.60 -16.12 -3.85
CA GLN A 312 -8.25 -14.97 -4.45
C GLN A 312 -8.86 -15.41 -5.77
N ASN A 313 -10.13 -15.79 -5.69
CA ASN A 313 -10.93 -16.15 -6.85
C ASN A 313 -11.06 -14.93 -7.76
N GLY A 314 -10.77 -15.11 -9.05
CA GLY A 314 -10.60 -14.02 -10.01
C GLY A 314 -11.83 -13.14 -10.19
N LYS A 315 -11.93 -12.07 -9.40
CA LYS A 315 -12.62 -10.82 -9.80
C LYS A 315 -11.58 -9.72 -9.81
N THR A 316 -11.11 -9.40 -11.01
CA THR A 316 -10.28 -8.22 -11.28
C THR A 316 -11.00 -6.96 -10.79
N LYS A 317 -10.62 -6.46 -9.61
CA LYS A 317 -10.72 -5.02 -9.33
C LYS A 317 -9.75 -4.35 -10.29
N LYS A 318 -10.27 -3.42 -11.09
CA LYS A 318 -9.47 -2.54 -11.96
C LYS A 318 -8.51 -1.72 -11.09
N GLU A 319 -7.31 -2.23 -10.87
CA GLU A 319 -6.17 -1.39 -10.53
C GLU A 319 -5.65 -0.77 -11.83
N LYS A 320 -5.72 0.56 -11.90
CA LYS A 320 -5.04 1.32 -12.95
C LYS A 320 -3.54 1.05 -12.81
N PRO A 321 -2.82 0.71 -13.89
CA PRO A 321 -1.39 0.51 -13.83
C PRO A 321 -0.71 1.84 -13.45
N ALA A 322 0.08 1.82 -12.37
CA ALA A 322 1.09 2.83 -12.15
C ALA A 322 2.13 2.71 -13.28
N LYS A 323 2.13 3.67 -14.20
CA LYS A 323 3.27 3.88 -15.11
C LYS A 323 4.32 4.67 -14.34
N ILE A 324 5.47 4.06 -14.11
CA ILE A 324 6.71 4.79 -13.85
C ILE A 324 7.05 5.52 -15.15
N ALA A 325 7.21 6.84 -15.05
CA ALA A 325 7.63 7.68 -16.16
C ALA A 325 9.05 7.29 -16.57
N ALA A 326 9.23 6.93 -17.84
CA ALA A 326 10.53 7.01 -18.48
C ALA A 326 10.98 8.48 -18.52
N ALA A 327 12.28 8.72 -18.35
CA ALA A 327 12.89 10.04 -18.48
C ALA A 327 12.48 10.72 -19.81
N PRO A 328 12.23 12.04 -19.85
CA PRO A 328 11.61 12.66 -21.01
C PRO A 328 12.59 12.77 -22.18
N ALA A 329 12.19 12.21 -23.33
CA ALA A 329 12.64 12.64 -24.65
C ALA A 329 11.80 13.86 -25.08
N ALA A 330 12.44 14.86 -25.68
CA ALA A 330 11.83 16.13 -26.06
C ALA A 330 10.67 15.94 -27.07
N ALA A 331 9.50 16.53 -26.77
CA ALA A 331 8.36 16.58 -27.69
C ALA A 331 8.59 17.62 -28.80
N SER A 332 8.07 17.35 -30.01
CA SER A 332 8.14 18.29 -31.13
C SER A 332 7.29 19.54 -30.88
N SER A 333 7.72 20.70 -31.41
CA SER A 333 7.10 22.01 -31.13
C SER A 333 5.62 22.11 -31.46
N GLU A 334 5.13 21.34 -32.45
CA GLU A 334 3.73 21.38 -32.88
C GLU A 334 2.78 20.62 -31.94
N GLU A 335 3.23 19.50 -31.35
CA GLU A 335 2.43 18.73 -30.39
C GLU A 335 2.19 19.53 -29.10
N SER A 336 3.21 20.28 -28.66
CA SER A 336 3.12 21.17 -27.51
C SER A 336 2.14 22.33 -27.74
N VAL A 337 2.07 22.88 -28.95
CA VAL A 337 1.18 24.00 -29.28
C VAL A 337 -0.29 23.54 -29.34
N LEU A 338 -0.57 22.43 -30.02
CA LEU A 338 -1.94 21.91 -30.10
C LEU A 338 -2.43 21.40 -28.72
N GLY A 339 -1.55 20.83 -27.91
CA GLY A 339 -1.87 20.45 -26.54
C GLY A 339 -2.21 21.64 -25.64
N ALA A 340 -1.48 22.74 -25.76
CA ALA A 340 -1.76 23.98 -25.01
C ALA A 340 -3.13 24.58 -25.37
N GLU A 341 -3.52 24.56 -26.64
CA GLU A 341 -4.82 25.08 -27.09
C GLU A 341 -5.98 24.22 -26.55
N ILE A 342 -5.83 22.88 -26.55
CA ILE A 342 -6.83 21.97 -25.96
C ILE A 342 -6.97 22.21 -24.44
N GLN A 343 -5.86 22.50 -23.75
CA GLN A 343 -5.90 22.80 -22.33
C GLN A 343 -6.64 24.12 -22.06
N LYS A 344 -6.31 25.18 -22.79
CA LYS A 344 -6.93 26.49 -22.67
C LYS A 344 -8.43 26.44 -22.96
N GLN A 345 -8.84 25.73 -24.01
CA GLN A 345 -10.26 25.55 -24.33
C GLN A 345 -10.99 24.70 -23.27
N GLY A 346 -10.30 23.73 -22.67
CA GLY A 346 -10.82 22.94 -21.55
C GLY A 346 -11.07 23.76 -20.28
N GLU A 347 -10.24 24.76 -20.01
CA GLU A 347 -10.40 25.71 -18.91
C GLU A 347 -11.58 26.66 -19.17
N LEU A 348 -11.70 27.19 -20.39
CA LEU A 348 -12.84 28.02 -20.79
C LEU A 348 -14.17 27.29 -20.63
N VAL A 349 -14.26 26.01 -21.03
CA VAL A 349 -15.45 25.19 -20.83
C VAL A 349 -15.79 25.02 -19.33
N ARG A 350 -14.79 24.87 -18.46
CA ARG A 350 -15.02 24.75 -17.01
C ARG A 350 -15.51 26.07 -16.42
N GLU A 351 -14.95 27.19 -16.85
CA GLU A 351 -15.37 28.52 -16.42
C GLU A 351 -16.80 28.82 -16.85
N LEU A 352 -17.13 28.60 -18.14
CA LEU A 352 -18.46 28.84 -18.68
C LEU A 352 -19.52 27.92 -18.07
N LYS A 353 -19.18 26.64 -17.81
CA LYS A 353 -20.05 25.72 -17.05
C LYS A 353 -20.28 26.17 -15.61
N GLY A 354 -19.29 26.80 -14.98
CA GLY A 354 -19.41 27.35 -13.63
C GLY A 354 -20.35 28.56 -13.55
N LYS A 355 -20.47 29.31 -14.65
CA LYS A 355 -21.36 30.48 -14.77
C LYS A 355 -22.77 30.07 -15.20
N ASP A 356 -22.91 29.37 -16.33
CA ASP A 356 -24.17 28.79 -16.80
C ASP A 356 -23.92 27.59 -17.73
N ALA A 357 -24.20 26.40 -17.21
CA ALA A 357 -23.99 25.14 -17.90
C ALA A 357 -24.91 24.89 -19.11
N LYS A 358 -26.00 25.66 -19.27
CA LYS A 358 -26.98 25.47 -20.36
C LYS A 358 -26.89 26.55 -21.43
N SER A 359 -26.08 27.59 -21.22
CA SER A 359 -25.89 28.68 -22.17
C SER A 359 -25.36 28.18 -23.52
N GLN A 360 -25.70 28.89 -24.60
CA GLN A 360 -25.22 28.57 -25.94
C GLN A 360 -23.68 28.67 -26.00
N ALA A 361 -23.10 29.66 -25.33
CA ALA A 361 -21.64 29.82 -25.22
C ALA A 361 -20.94 28.60 -24.59
N THR A 362 -21.54 27.96 -23.58
CA THR A 362 -21.02 26.72 -22.99
C THR A 362 -21.08 25.56 -23.97
N LYS A 363 -22.14 25.46 -24.78
CA LYS A 363 -22.28 24.39 -25.77
C LYS A 363 -21.29 24.55 -26.92
N ASP A 364 -21.10 25.78 -27.41
CA ASP A 364 -20.17 26.09 -28.49
C ASP A 364 -18.72 25.82 -28.06
N ALA A 365 -18.34 26.22 -26.85
CA ALA A 365 -17.00 25.95 -26.31
C ALA A 365 -16.72 24.45 -26.12
N ILE A 366 -17.73 23.65 -25.76
CA ILE A 366 -17.61 22.18 -25.67
C ILE A 366 -17.40 21.56 -27.05
N ALA A 367 -18.13 22.04 -28.07
CA ALA A 367 -18.00 21.55 -29.43
C ALA A 367 -16.59 21.80 -29.99
N GLU A 368 -16.05 23.01 -29.76
CA GLU A 368 -14.69 23.38 -30.15
C GLU A 368 -13.62 22.55 -29.42
N LEU A 369 -13.80 22.28 -28.12
CA LEU A 369 -12.90 21.41 -27.36
C LEU A 369 -12.87 19.97 -27.90
N LEU A 370 -14.01 19.46 -28.34
CA LEU A 370 -14.09 18.12 -28.92
C LEU A 370 -13.42 18.07 -30.30
N ASP A 371 -13.57 19.13 -31.11
CA ASP A 371 -12.91 19.22 -32.41
C ASP A 371 -11.38 19.28 -32.27
N LEU A 372 -10.86 20.12 -31.37
CA LEU A 372 -9.41 20.20 -31.12
C LEU A 372 -8.82 18.86 -30.64
N LYS A 373 -9.54 18.11 -29.79
CA LYS A 373 -9.12 16.76 -29.39
C LYS A 373 -9.12 15.77 -30.54
N LYS A 374 -10.08 15.88 -31.45
CA LYS A 374 -10.17 15.05 -32.65
C LYS A 374 -9.01 15.35 -33.61
N GLN A 375 -8.64 16.63 -33.76
CA GLN A 375 -7.47 17.05 -34.54
C GLN A 375 -6.15 16.52 -33.93
N TYR A 376 -6.03 16.51 -32.60
CA TYR A 376 -4.87 15.94 -31.91
C TYR A 376 -4.77 14.42 -32.11
N GLU A 377 -5.88 13.70 -31.96
CA GLU A 377 -5.92 12.25 -32.18
C GLU A 377 -5.61 11.88 -33.63
N ALA A 378 -6.12 12.65 -34.60
CA ALA A 378 -5.83 12.45 -36.02
C ALA A 378 -4.36 12.68 -36.38
N LYS A 379 -3.71 13.68 -35.79
CA LYS A 379 -2.32 14.04 -36.11
C LYS A 379 -1.28 13.19 -35.39
N PHE A 380 -1.54 12.79 -34.15
CA PHE A 380 -0.56 12.09 -33.31
C PHE A 380 -0.91 10.62 -33.07
N SER A 381 -2.03 10.13 -33.62
CA SER A 381 -2.52 8.75 -33.44
C SER A 381 -2.61 8.35 -31.95
N ALA A 382 -2.89 9.34 -31.10
CA ALA A 382 -2.96 9.22 -29.65
C ALA A 382 -4.05 10.14 -29.10
N GLU A 383 -4.90 9.63 -28.20
CA GLU A 383 -5.87 10.47 -27.49
C GLU A 383 -5.15 11.55 -26.68
N TYR A 384 -5.61 12.80 -26.79
CA TYR A 384 -5.09 13.89 -25.96
C TYR A 384 -5.31 13.58 -24.48
N LYS A 385 -4.21 13.30 -23.77
CA LYS A 385 -4.19 13.20 -22.32
C LYS A 385 -3.63 14.50 -21.79
N PRO A 386 -4.39 15.25 -20.96
CA PRO A 386 -3.86 16.47 -20.36
C PRO A 386 -2.57 16.09 -19.65
N GLN A 387 -1.47 16.64 -20.14
CA GLN A 387 -0.16 16.41 -19.55
C GLN A 387 -0.26 16.97 -18.13
N ALA A 388 -0.05 16.10 -17.12
CA ALA A 388 0.23 16.62 -15.80
C ALA A 388 1.46 17.49 -15.97
N ALA A 389 1.34 18.78 -15.70
CA ALA A 389 2.48 19.66 -15.62
C ALA A 389 3.58 18.89 -14.85
N ALA A 390 4.80 18.83 -15.40
CA ALA A 390 5.96 18.59 -14.57
C ALA A 390 5.82 19.45 -13.31
N PRO A 391 6.28 19.04 -12.12
CA PRO A 391 6.18 19.87 -10.93
C PRO A 391 7.02 21.14 -11.10
N SER A 392 6.53 22.11 -11.88
CA SER A 392 6.68 23.50 -11.55
C SER A 392 5.87 23.66 -10.28
N LEU A 393 6.56 24.01 -9.21
CA LEU A 393 5.99 24.50 -7.98
C LEU A 393 4.78 25.41 -8.29
N ALA A 394 3.58 24.88 -8.16
CA ALA A 394 2.37 25.70 -8.16
C ALA A 394 1.85 25.71 -6.73
N PRO A 395 1.94 26.83 -6.01
CA PRO A 395 0.99 27.09 -4.95
C PRO A 395 -0.37 27.26 -5.61
N SER A 396 -1.37 26.50 -5.16
CA SER A 396 -2.74 26.97 -5.21
C SER A 396 -2.82 28.29 -4.42
N GLY A 397 -3.05 29.39 -5.14
CA GLY A 397 -3.53 30.66 -4.61
C GLY A 397 -2.44 31.62 -4.15
N SER A 398 -1.79 32.36 -5.05
CA SER A 398 -1.07 33.58 -4.68
C SER A 398 -1.98 34.54 -3.91
N ASP A 399 -3.23 34.67 -4.37
CA ASP A 399 -4.22 35.59 -3.79
C ASP A 399 -4.79 35.03 -2.49
N GLU A 400 -5.13 33.75 -2.41
CA GLU A 400 -5.58 33.15 -1.16
C GLU A 400 -4.46 33.13 -0.11
N TYR A 401 -3.22 32.82 -0.51
CA TYR A 401 -2.06 32.83 0.37
C TYR A 401 -1.73 34.25 0.87
N ALA A 402 -1.74 35.25 -0.02
CA ALA A 402 -1.55 36.65 0.35
C ALA A 402 -2.64 37.13 1.32
N PHE A 403 -3.90 36.76 1.06
CA PHE A 403 -5.03 37.12 1.92
C PHE A 403 -4.96 36.44 3.29
N ARG A 404 -4.52 35.17 3.33
CA ARG A 404 -4.30 34.44 4.59
C ARG A 404 -3.11 34.99 5.38
N ALA A 405 -2.05 35.41 4.68
CA ALA A 405 -0.90 36.08 5.29
C ALA A 405 -1.31 37.43 5.90
N GLU A 406 -2.15 38.21 5.22
CA GLU A 406 -2.67 39.48 5.73
C GLU A 406 -3.55 39.30 6.98
N ILE A 407 -4.45 38.30 6.98
CA ILE A 407 -5.25 37.96 8.17
C ILE A 407 -4.35 37.51 9.33
N THR A 408 -3.28 36.76 9.04
CA THR A 408 -2.34 36.29 10.07
C THR A 408 -1.56 37.46 10.67
N LYS A 409 -1.03 38.35 9.82
CA LYS A 409 -0.30 39.55 10.24
C LYS A 409 -1.18 40.51 11.06
N GLN A 410 -2.43 40.72 10.63
CA GLN A 410 -3.38 41.54 11.39
C GLN A 410 -3.74 40.88 12.74
N GLY A 411 -3.77 39.54 12.79
CA GLY A 411 -3.96 38.78 14.03
C GLY A 411 -2.82 38.95 15.04
N GLU A 412 -1.58 39.08 14.57
CA GLU A 412 -0.41 39.40 15.41
C GLU A 412 -0.45 40.85 15.91
N PHE A 413 -0.82 41.79 15.04
CA PHE A 413 -1.00 43.20 15.42
C PHE A 413 -2.06 43.38 16.51
N VAL A 414 -3.19 42.66 16.43
CA VAL A 414 -4.21 42.65 17.50
C VAL A 414 -3.65 42.12 18.82
N ARG A 415 -2.76 41.12 18.80
CA ARG A 415 -2.15 40.59 20.03
C ARG A 415 -1.19 41.60 20.63
N GLU A 416 -0.39 42.27 19.81
CA GLU A 416 0.55 43.29 20.27
C GLU A 416 -0.19 44.51 20.85
N ALA A 417 -1.19 45.04 20.13
CA ALA A 417 -2.02 46.17 20.59
C ALA A 417 -2.74 45.86 21.91
N LYS A 418 -3.27 44.63 22.07
CA LYS A 418 -3.89 44.20 23.33
C LYS A 418 -2.92 44.02 24.49
N THR A 419 -1.67 43.69 24.20
CA THR A 419 -0.63 43.53 25.24
C THR A 419 -0.17 44.91 25.74
N LYS A 420 -0.22 45.94 24.88
CA LYS A 420 0.04 47.34 25.26
C LYS A 420 -1.13 47.94 26.05
N ASP A 421 -2.34 47.93 25.47
CA ASP A 421 -3.59 48.29 26.18
C ASP A 421 -4.81 47.69 25.46
N ALA A 422 -5.44 46.72 26.13
CA ALA A 422 -6.59 45.98 25.62
C ALA A 422 -7.89 46.82 25.48
N LYS A 423 -7.98 47.99 26.11
CA LYS A 423 -9.17 48.86 26.06
C LYS A 423 -8.99 50.08 25.15
N SER A 424 -7.78 50.31 24.65
CA SER A 424 -7.46 51.40 23.73
C SER A 424 -8.30 51.35 22.46
N GLN A 425 -8.49 52.53 21.85
CA GLN A 425 -9.16 52.64 20.56
C GLN A 425 -8.40 51.86 19.47
N GLU A 426 -7.06 51.87 19.52
CA GLU A 426 -6.19 51.11 18.61
C GLU A 426 -6.45 49.58 18.68
N SER A 427 -6.62 49.03 19.88
CA SER A 427 -7.02 47.62 20.05
C SER A 427 -8.39 47.32 19.46
N ARG A 428 -9.36 48.23 19.60
CA ARG A 428 -10.73 48.06 19.06
C ARG A 428 -10.73 48.10 17.54
N ASP A 429 -10.02 49.06 16.95
CA ASP A 429 -9.93 49.25 15.50
C ASP A 429 -9.19 48.08 14.84
N ALA A 430 -8.11 47.59 15.46
CA ALA A 430 -7.37 46.43 14.96
C ALA A 430 -8.22 45.13 14.95
N ILE A 431 -9.08 44.94 15.97
CA ILE A 431 -10.00 43.79 16.04
C ILE A 431 -11.08 43.91 14.96
N ALA A 432 -11.65 45.09 14.77
CA ALA A 432 -12.66 45.33 13.74
C ALA A 432 -12.12 45.00 12.33
N LYS A 433 -10.89 45.46 12.02
CA LYS A 433 -10.21 45.15 10.76
C LYS A 433 -9.95 43.66 10.57
N LEU A 434 -9.58 42.94 11.64
CA LEU A 434 -9.37 41.48 11.58
C LEU A 434 -10.66 40.71 11.29
N LEU A 435 -11.78 41.15 11.87
CA LEU A 435 -13.09 40.51 11.64
C LEU A 435 -13.58 40.75 10.21
N ASP A 436 -13.37 41.96 9.68
CA ASP A 436 -13.73 42.30 8.30
C ASP A 436 -12.92 41.47 7.29
N LEU A 437 -11.60 41.36 7.47
CA LEU A 437 -10.76 40.50 6.62
C LEU A 437 -11.20 39.03 6.67
N LYS A 438 -11.58 38.50 7.82
CA LYS A 438 -12.09 37.11 7.91
C LYS A 438 -13.43 36.93 7.19
N LYS A 439 -14.31 37.94 7.23
CA LYS A 439 -15.58 37.95 6.49
C LYS A 439 -15.32 37.94 4.98
N GLN A 440 -14.45 38.84 4.50
CA GLN A 440 -14.06 38.90 3.09
C GLN A 440 -13.41 37.59 2.60
N TYR A 441 -12.62 36.91 3.45
CA TYR A 441 -12.05 35.61 3.14
C TYR A 441 -13.13 34.54 2.95
N LYS A 442 -14.14 34.50 3.84
CA LYS A 442 -15.26 33.56 3.73
C LYS A 442 -16.12 33.81 2.49
N GLU A 443 -16.35 35.08 2.14
CA GLU A 443 -17.10 35.46 0.93
C GLU A 443 -16.34 35.12 -0.36
N LYS A 444 -15.01 35.32 -0.39
CA LYS A 444 -14.19 35.05 -1.60
C LYS A 444 -13.84 33.59 -1.81
N PHE A 445 -13.60 32.83 -0.74
CA PHE A 445 -13.05 31.47 -0.83
C PHE A 445 -14.01 30.38 -0.31
N GLY A 446 -15.21 30.76 0.16
CA GLY A 446 -16.27 29.83 0.56
C GLY A 446 -15.97 29.03 1.84
N ALA A 447 -14.85 29.30 2.51
CA ALA A 447 -14.40 28.59 3.71
C ALA A 447 -14.08 29.57 4.85
N GLU A 448 -14.34 29.17 6.09
CA GLU A 448 -13.93 29.95 7.25
C GLU A 448 -12.39 29.99 7.37
N PHE A 449 -11.85 31.15 7.75
CA PHE A 449 -10.41 31.28 7.95
C PHE A 449 -9.95 30.43 9.15
N ALA A 450 -9.33 29.28 8.83
CA ALA A 450 -8.59 28.47 9.79
C ALA A 450 -7.10 28.88 9.77
N PRO A 451 -6.57 29.47 10.86
CA PRO A 451 -5.14 29.70 10.97
C PRO A 451 -4.43 28.35 10.97
N ILE A 452 -3.38 28.22 10.16
CA ILE A 452 -2.56 27.02 10.13
C ILE A 452 -1.93 26.85 11.53
N GLY A 453 -2.36 25.83 12.27
CA GLY A 453 -1.72 25.44 13.53
C GLY A 453 -2.40 25.78 14.86
N ARG A 454 -3.73 25.92 14.96
CA ARG A 454 -4.43 25.73 16.25
C ARG A 454 -5.84 25.10 16.11
N PRO A 455 -6.25 24.18 17.00
CA PRO A 455 -7.61 23.66 17.04
C PRO A 455 -8.60 24.69 17.60
N GLU A 456 -9.86 24.61 17.15
CA GLU A 456 -10.96 25.47 17.61
C GLU A 456 -11.14 25.46 19.15
N PRO A 457 -11.49 26.60 19.77
CA PRO A 457 -11.82 26.63 21.20
C PRO A 457 -13.23 26.09 21.44
N ARG A 458 -13.33 24.98 22.19
CA ARG A 458 -14.60 24.48 22.74
C ARG A 458 -15.22 25.51 23.70
N LEU A 459 -16.51 25.80 23.49
CA LEU A 459 -17.38 26.56 24.38
C LEU A 459 -17.30 26.01 25.82
N ARG A 460 -16.93 26.86 26.78
CA ARG A 460 -16.93 26.51 28.22
C ARG A 460 -18.36 26.49 28.77
N ARG A 461 -18.84 25.31 29.18
CA ARG A 461 -19.97 25.20 30.13
C ARG A 461 -19.51 25.71 31.50
N LYS A 462 -20.26 26.64 32.09
CA LYS A 462 -20.10 27.06 33.50
C LYS A 462 -20.66 25.95 34.39
N GLU A 463 -19.81 25.29 35.18
CA GLU A 463 -20.25 24.46 36.30
C GLU A 463 -20.13 25.24 37.62
N LYS A 464 -21.22 25.21 38.39
CA LYS A 464 -21.37 25.84 39.70
C LYS A 464 -20.49 25.10 40.72
N ARG A 465 -19.72 25.88 41.47
CA ARG A 465 -18.89 25.44 42.58
C ARG A 465 -19.77 25.38 43.84
N ASN A 466 -20.00 24.19 44.41
CA ASN A 466 -20.58 24.04 45.74
C ASN A 466 -19.46 23.85 46.76
N ASP A 467 -19.46 24.73 47.75
CA ASP A 467 -18.67 24.68 48.97
C ASP A 467 -19.12 23.49 49.84
N ILE A 468 -18.16 22.74 50.39
CA ILE A 468 -18.36 21.96 51.62
C ILE A 468 -17.24 22.36 52.58
N ARG A 469 -17.63 23.13 53.60
CA ARG A 469 -16.84 23.43 54.80
C ARG A 469 -16.75 22.16 55.65
N ALA A 470 -15.53 21.82 56.08
CA ALA A 470 -15.29 20.88 57.16
C ALA A 470 -15.43 21.60 58.51
N HIS A 471 -16.15 20.99 59.45
CA HIS A 471 -16.04 21.24 60.88
C HIS A 471 -16.03 19.89 61.62
N CYS A 472 -15.03 19.74 62.49
CA CYS A 472 -14.75 18.68 63.46
C CYS A 472 -14.27 17.34 62.90
#